data_AF-A0A0J7JWU0-F1
#
_entry.id   AF-A0A0J7JWU0-F1
#
_cell.length_a   1.000
_cell.length_b   1.000
_cell.length_c   1.000
_cell.angle_alpha   90.00
_cell.angle_beta   90.00
_cell.angle_gamma   90.00
#
_symmetry.space_group_name_H-M   'P 1'
#
loop_
_entity.id
_entity.type
_entity.pdbx_description
1 polymer ?
#
loop_
_entity_poly.entity_id
_entity_poly.type
_entity_poly.pdbx_seq_one_letter_code
_entity_poly.pdbx_strand_id
1 'polypeptide(L)'
;MFRDNNHQDLVSFGNMEEQNLCEQAALVNSVEEYIAWEAQCDSCIESLEDQSRIKRPRLSIGNRQLLVARIARLEGLKNLLRRRFVHAGAGCSVREEGLIWRENTAFESRILTGAVINHNHIEPCQFLEDASGIVLENVRKVMERHTNVKVNTLFNGEFVTSD
;
A
#
# COMPACT_ATOMS: atom_id res chain seq x y z
N MET A 1 -18.19 35.89 7.01
CA MET A 1 -17.99 34.97 5.86
C MET A 1 -16.55 34.49 5.95
N PHE A 2 -16.28 33.50 6.80
CA PHE A 2 -14.95 32.88 6.92
C PHE A 2 -15.02 31.56 6.16
N ARG A 3 -14.17 31.42 5.13
CA ARG A 3 -13.96 30.15 4.45
C ARG A 3 -12.93 29.38 5.28
N ASP A 4 -13.36 28.27 5.87
CA ASP A 4 -12.49 27.31 6.53
C ASP A 4 -11.61 26.63 5.47
N ASN A 5 -10.39 27.14 5.28
CA ASN A 5 -9.38 26.61 4.34
C ASN A 5 -8.54 25.46 4.93
N ASN A 6 -8.80 25.02 6.17
CA ASN A 6 -7.99 24.01 6.87
C ASN A 6 -7.98 22.60 6.23
N HIS A 7 -8.84 22.32 5.25
CA HIS A 7 -8.94 20.98 4.64
C HIS A 7 -7.92 20.72 3.54
N GLN A 8 -7.47 21.76 2.84
CA GLN A 8 -6.42 21.61 1.82
C GLN A 8 -5.04 21.43 2.48
N ASP A 9 -4.81 22.10 3.62
CA ASP A 9 -3.52 22.05 4.31
C ASP A 9 -3.23 20.67 4.92
N LEU A 10 -4.23 19.98 5.49
CA LEU A 10 -4.04 18.65 6.09
C LEU A 10 -3.72 17.56 5.05
N VAL A 11 -4.38 17.62 3.89
CA VAL A 11 -4.15 16.68 2.77
C VAL A 11 -2.81 16.96 2.09
N SER A 12 -2.37 18.22 2.08
CA SER A 12 -1.09 18.65 1.53
C SER A 12 0.09 18.27 2.43
N PHE A 13 -0.07 18.35 3.75
CA PHE A 13 0.99 18.03 4.71
C PHE A 13 1.35 16.53 4.70
N GLY A 14 0.34 15.65 4.75
CA GLY A 14 0.57 14.20 4.65
C GLY A 14 1.01 13.72 3.26
N ASN A 15 0.83 14.54 2.22
CA ASN A 15 1.33 14.26 0.87
C ASN A 15 2.85 14.48 0.78
N MET A 16 3.36 15.54 1.40
CA MET A 16 4.77 15.91 1.32
C MET A 16 5.66 14.99 2.16
N GLU A 17 5.16 14.53 3.32
CA GLU A 17 5.88 13.62 4.20
C GLU A 17 6.05 12.22 3.59
N GLU A 18 4.97 11.65 3.06
CA GLU A 18 5.00 10.31 2.46
C GLU A 18 5.88 10.26 1.21
N GLN A 19 5.83 11.29 0.37
CA GLN A 19 6.65 11.36 -0.84
C GLN A 19 8.14 11.54 -0.52
N ASN A 20 8.46 12.37 0.47
CA ASN A 20 9.83 12.53 0.97
C ASN A 20 10.38 11.20 1.54
N LEU A 21 9.56 10.43 2.28
CA LEU A 21 9.95 9.12 2.79
C LEU A 21 10.21 8.11 1.67
N CYS A 22 9.43 8.17 0.58
CA CYS A 22 9.67 7.36 -0.60
C CYS A 22 11.00 7.70 -1.29
N GLU A 23 11.31 8.98 -1.45
CA GLU A 23 12.58 9.44 -2.04
C GLU A 23 13.78 9.06 -1.15
N GLN A 24 13.64 9.23 0.18
CA GLN A 24 14.69 8.86 1.13
C GLN A 24 14.96 7.36 1.19
N ALA A 25 13.99 6.51 0.85
CA ALA A 25 14.16 5.05 0.89
C ALA A 25 15.36 4.59 0.03
N ALA A 26 15.64 5.26 -1.09
CA ALA A 26 16.80 4.97 -1.93
C ALA A 26 18.15 5.34 -1.28
N LEU A 27 18.14 6.28 -0.33
CA LEU A 27 19.31 6.82 0.34
C LEU A 27 19.63 6.10 1.65
N VAL A 28 18.73 5.26 2.17
CA VAL A 28 18.96 4.45 3.38
C VAL A 28 20.02 3.38 3.09
N ASN A 29 21.20 3.52 3.71
CA ASN A 29 22.36 2.68 3.44
C ASN A 29 22.94 2.00 4.69
N SER A 30 22.42 2.31 5.87
CA SER A 30 22.81 1.69 7.15
C SER A 30 21.60 1.19 7.95
N VAL A 31 21.87 0.32 8.93
CA VAL A 31 20.83 -0.24 9.80
C VAL A 31 20.25 0.84 10.70
N GLU A 32 21.07 1.77 11.18
CA GLU A 32 20.66 2.90 12.02
C GLU A 32 19.74 3.86 11.25
N GLU A 33 20.09 4.20 10.00
CA GLU A 33 19.23 4.98 9.11
C GLU A 33 17.93 4.25 8.80
N TYR A 34 17.98 2.93 8.60
CA TYR A 34 16.79 2.11 8.37
C TYR A 34 15.84 2.15 9.56
N ILE A 35 16.33 1.99 10.80
CA ILE A 35 15.49 2.04 12.00
C ILE A 35 14.84 3.43 12.15
N ALA A 36 15.61 4.50 11.92
CA ALA A 36 15.09 5.87 12.01
C ALA A 36 14.06 6.18 10.91
N TRP A 37 14.30 5.69 9.69
CA TRP A 37 13.39 5.82 8.56
C TRP A 37 12.12 4.97 8.75
N GLU A 38 12.25 3.75 9.28
CA GLU A 38 11.13 2.85 9.57
C GLU A 38 10.18 3.47 10.60
N ALA A 39 10.71 4.08 11.65
CA ALA A 39 9.91 4.79 12.65
C ALA A 39 9.15 5.99 12.06
N GLN A 40 9.76 6.73 11.13
CA GLN A 40 9.08 7.83 10.43
C GLN A 40 7.96 7.30 9.52
N CYS A 41 8.20 6.17 8.84
CA CYS A 41 7.16 5.51 8.06
C CYS A 41 5.97 5.07 8.93
N ASP A 42 6.22 4.52 10.12
CA ASP A 42 5.15 4.13 11.05
C ASP A 42 4.32 5.33 11.50
N SER A 43 4.97 6.44 11.86
CA SER A 43 4.30 7.69 12.20
C SER A 43 3.47 8.24 11.04
N CYS A 44 4.00 8.16 9.81
CA CYS A 44 3.28 8.61 8.61
C CYS A 44 2.07 7.72 8.30
N ILE A 45 2.23 6.39 8.42
CA ILE A 45 1.13 5.43 8.24
C ILE A 45 0.02 5.68 9.28
N GLU A 46 0.36 5.87 10.55
CA GLU A 46 -0.61 6.18 11.61
C GLU A 46 -1.39 7.46 11.29
N SER A 47 -0.71 8.52 10.83
CA SER A 47 -1.35 9.76 10.39
C SER A 47 -2.30 9.56 9.19
N LEU A 48 -1.90 8.74 8.21
CA LEU A 48 -2.75 8.41 7.05
C LEU A 48 -3.97 7.56 7.45
N GLU A 49 -3.80 6.63 8.39
CA GLU A 49 -4.90 5.84 8.95
C GLU A 49 -5.87 6.72 9.72
N ASP A 50 -5.39 7.65 10.53
CA ASP A 50 -6.23 8.59 11.28
C ASP A 50 -7.05 9.49 10.34
N GLN A 51 -6.45 9.97 9.25
CA GLN A 51 -7.17 10.70 8.20
C GLN A 51 -8.32 9.86 7.61
N SER A 52 -8.12 8.55 7.44
CA SER A 52 -9.15 7.65 6.94
C SER A 52 -10.34 7.49 7.91
N ARG A 53 -10.09 7.63 9.23
CA ARG A 53 -11.09 7.49 10.31
C ARG A 53 -11.95 8.74 10.48
N ILE A 54 -11.58 9.87 9.88
CA ILE A 54 -12.34 11.13 9.97
C ILE A 54 -13.75 10.94 9.38
N LYS A 55 -14.77 11.08 10.23
CA LYS A 55 -16.17 10.82 9.85
C LYS A 55 -16.80 11.94 9.01
N ARG A 56 -16.34 13.19 9.16
CA ARG A 56 -16.87 14.35 8.44
C ARG A 56 -15.81 15.45 8.17
N PRO A 57 -15.87 16.11 7.00
CA PRO A 57 -16.65 15.71 5.81
C PRO A 57 -16.19 14.34 5.28
N ARG A 58 -17.10 13.61 4.64
CA ARG A 58 -16.78 12.26 4.15
C ARG A 58 -15.73 12.36 3.04
N LEU A 59 -14.63 11.64 3.19
CA LEU A 59 -13.64 11.48 2.13
C LEU A 59 -14.31 10.94 0.86
N SER A 60 -13.92 11.49 -0.28
CA SER A 60 -14.31 10.95 -1.59
C SER A 60 -13.75 9.54 -1.77
N ILE A 61 -14.35 8.76 -2.68
CA ILE A 61 -13.85 7.42 -3.02
C ILE A 61 -12.40 7.50 -3.52
N GLY A 62 -12.08 8.48 -4.36
CA GLY A 62 -10.72 8.69 -4.86
C GLY A 62 -9.72 9.01 -3.75
N ASN A 63 -10.08 9.83 -2.76
CA ASN A 63 -9.19 10.15 -1.64
C ASN A 63 -8.96 8.94 -0.74
N ARG A 64 -9.98 8.08 -0.55
CA ARG A 64 -9.82 6.82 0.19
C ARG A 64 -8.87 5.86 -0.53
N GLN A 65 -9.04 5.73 -1.84
CA GLN A 65 -8.15 4.90 -2.67
C GLN A 65 -6.71 5.43 -2.66
N LEU A 66 -6.54 6.75 -2.68
CA LEU A 66 -5.24 7.39 -2.58
C LEU A 66 -4.55 7.09 -1.23
N LEU A 67 -5.27 7.19 -0.11
CA LEU A 67 -4.71 6.86 1.22
C LEU A 67 -4.27 5.39 1.29
N VAL A 68 -5.08 4.46 0.78
CA VAL A 68 -4.73 3.04 0.72
C VAL A 68 -3.48 2.80 -0.12
N ALA A 69 -3.36 3.46 -1.29
CA ALA A 69 -2.19 3.33 -2.14
C ALA A 69 -0.91 3.85 -1.46
N ARG A 70 -0.99 4.97 -0.73
CA ARG A 70 0.13 5.54 0.02
C ARG A 70 0.61 4.63 1.14
N ILE A 71 -0.30 4.11 1.96
CA ILE A 71 0.04 3.15 3.03
C ILE A 71 0.71 1.92 2.43
N ALA A 72 0.13 1.34 1.38
CA ALA A 72 0.69 0.15 0.72
C ALA A 72 2.11 0.40 0.15
N ARG A 73 2.37 1.60 -0.37
CA ARG A 73 3.69 1.99 -0.88
C ARG A 73 4.74 2.06 0.24
N LEU A 74 4.43 2.75 1.35
CA LEU A 74 5.33 2.83 2.51
C LEU A 74 5.62 1.43 3.10
N GLU A 75 4.60 0.59 3.24
CA GLU A 75 4.78 -0.78 3.72
C GLU A 75 5.60 -1.65 2.76
N GLY A 76 5.44 -1.45 1.44
CA GLY A 76 6.24 -2.11 0.42
C GLY A 76 7.73 -1.76 0.53
N LEU A 77 8.03 -0.47 0.67
CA LEU A 77 9.39 0.03 0.87
C LEU A 77 10.01 -0.48 2.19
N LYS A 78 9.23 -0.49 3.29
CA LYS A 78 9.67 -1.06 4.56
C LYS A 78 10.10 -2.51 4.40
N ASN A 79 9.29 -3.33 3.74
CA ASN A 79 9.63 -4.74 3.51
C ASN A 79 10.86 -4.92 2.62
N LEU A 80 11.05 -4.06 1.62
CA LEU A 80 12.22 -4.10 0.74
C LEU A 80 13.51 -3.77 1.51
N LEU A 81 13.52 -2.68 2.29
CA LEU A 81 14.69 -2.29 3.07
C LEU A 81 14.95 -3.25 4.24
N ARG A 82 13.89 -3.77 4.88
CA ARG A 82 14.03 -4.82 5.90
C ARG A 82 14.79 -6.03 5.37
N ARG A 83 14.56 -6.44 4.12
CA ARG A 83 15.31 -7.55 3.50
C ARG A 83 16.79 -7.20 3.31
N ARG A 84 17.10 -5.96 2.95
CA ARG A 84 18.48 -5.46 2.79
C ARG A 84 19.27 -5.48 4.10
N PHE A 85 18.63 -5.13 5.22
CA PHE A 85 19.33 -4.94 6.50
C PHE A 85 19.15 -6.09 7.51
N VAL A 86 18.02 -6.81 7.49
CA VAL A 86 17.68 -7.84 8.49
C VAL A 86 17.88 -9.26 7.96
N HIS A 87 17.88 -9.48 6.63
CA HIS A 87 17.89 -10.83 6.05
C HIS A 87 19.24 -11.32 5.47
N ALA A 88 20.35 -10.65 5.79
CA ALA A 88 21.69 -11.13 5.46
C ALA A 88 22.12 -12.26 6.44
N GLY A 89 21.42 -13.40 6.44
CA GLY A 89 21.72 -14.46 7.40
C GLY A 89 21.01 -15.80 7.32
N ALA A 90 20.22 -16.10 6.28
CA ALA A 90 19.69 -17.46 6.11
C ALA A 90 19.58 -17.83 4.63
N GLY A 91 20.48 -18.72 4.20
CA GLY A 91 20.46 -19.29 2.86
C GLY A 91 19.31 -20.27 2.64
N CYS A 92 18.92 -20.37 1.37
CA CYS A 92 18.17 -21.43 0.71
C CYS A 92 16.65 -21.53 0.87
N SER A 93 16.01 -21.05 -0.22
CA SER A 93 15.12 -21.81 -1.11
C SER A 93 13.74 -22.22 -0.60
N VAL A 94 12.78 -21.32 -0.78
CA VAL A 94 11.49 -21.70 -1.38
C VAL A 94 11.26 -20.73 -2.53
N ARG A 95 10.95 -21.27 -3.72
CA ARG A 95 10.32 -20.51 -4.80
C ARG A 95 8.94 -20.10 -4.29
N GLU A 96 8.88 -19.04 -3.49
CA GLU A 96 7.63 -18.41 -3.11
C GLU A 96 7.22 -17.51 -4.28
N GLU A 97 6.18 -17.93 -4.98
CA GLU A 97 5.50 -17.16 -6.01
C GLU A 97 5.28 -15.73 -5.49
N GLY A 98 5.82 -14.75 -6.23
CA GLY A 98 6.15 -13.40 -5.77
C GLY A 98 4.95 -12.46 -5.53
N LEU A 99 3.85 -12.99 -5.01
CA LEU A 99 2.60 -12.29 -4.81
C LEU A 99 2.07 -12.55 -3.40
N ILE A 100 1.89 -11.47 -2.65
CA ILE A 100 1.29 -11.53 -1.31
C ILE A 100 -0.12 -10.95 -1.40
N TRP A 101 -1.12 -11.74 -1.00
CA TRP A 101 -2.48 -11.23 -0.77
C TRP A 101 -2.57 -10.61 0.62
N ARG A 102 -2.98 -9.35 0.69
CA ARG A 102 -3.26 -8.67 1.95
C ARG A 102 -4.71 -8.21 1.99
N GLU A 103 -5.48 -8.77 2.93
CA GLU A 103 -6.81 -8.28 3.23
C GLU A 103 -6.70 -6.99 4.05
N ASN A 104 -7.27 -5.91 3.52
CA ASN A 104 -7.26 -4.61 4.16
C ASN A 104 -8.67 -4.29 4.66
N THR A 105 -8.98 -4.76 5.87
CA THR A 105 -10.25 -4.54 6.58
C THR A 105 -10.35 -3.13 7.19
N ALA A 106 -9.54 -2.17 6.74
CA ALA A 106 -9.47 -0.82 7.33
C ALA A 106 -10.78 -0.02 7.27
N PHE A 107 -11.79 -0.47 6.53
CA PHE A 107 -13.12 0.14 6.52
C PHE A 107 -14.15 -0.76 7.22
N GLU A 108 -14.72 -0.29 8.34
CA GLU A 108 -15.93 -0.85 8.96
C GLU A 108 -17.15 -0.66 8.03
N SER A 109 -17.20 -1.39 6.93
CA SER A 109 -18.38 -1.48 6.07
C SER A 109 -18.35 -2.77 5.25
N ARG A 110 -19.46 -3.09 4.57
CA ARG A 110 -19.70 -4.31 3.76
C ARG A 110 -18.76 -4.48 2.54
N ILE A 111 -17.63 -3.78 2.50
CA ILE A 111 -16.69 -3.75 1.38
C ILE A 111 -15.42 -4.47 1.81
N LEU A 112 -15.24 -5.69 1.32
CA LEU A 112 -13.98 -6.42 1.44
C LEU A 112 -12.99 -5.81 0.44
N THR A 113 -11.84 -5.36 0.94
CA THR A 113 -10.76 -4.81 0.11
C THR A 113 -9.54 -5.69 0.30
N GLY A 114 -8.97 -6.17 -0.80
CA GLY A 114 -7.72 -6.92 -0.79
C GLY A 114 -6.76 -6.38 -1.83
N ALA A 115 -5.46 -6.47 -1.53
CA ALA A 115 -4.39 -6.05 -2.43
C ALA A 115 -3.50 -7.25 -2.78
N VAL A 116 -3.15 -7.36 -4.06
CA VAL A 116 -2.07 -8.25 -4.53
C VAL A 116 -0.84 -7.39 -4.71
N ILE A 117 0.22 -7.70 -3.98
CA ILE A 117 1.47 -6.92 -4.00
C ILE A 117 2.48 -7.63 -4.90
N ASN A 118 2.95 -6.90 -5.93
CA ASN A 118 4.01 -7.36 -6.81
C ASN A 118 5.36 -7.38 -6.07
N HIS A 119 6.09 -8.49 -6.16
CA HIS A 119 7.40 -8.62 -5.53
C HIS A 119 8.58 -8.65 -6.50
N ASN A 120 8.37 -9.16 -7.72
CA ASN A 120 9.46 -9.45 -8.66
C ASN A 120 9.08 -9.33 -10.14
N HIS A 121 7.83 -8.99 -10.47
CA HIS A 121 7.41 -8.83 -11.85
C HIS A 121 7.83 -7.46 -12.36
N ILE A 122 8.66 -7.45 -13.39
CA ILE A 122 9.01 -6.22 -14.15
C ILE A 122 7.92 -5.94 -15.18
N GLU A 123 7.35 -6.98 -15.77
CA GLU A 123 6.29 -6.87 -16.78
C GLU A 123 4.89 -6.87 -16.16
N PRO A 124 4.05 -5.84 -16.43
CA PRO A 124 2.69 -5.77 -15.93
C PRO A 124 1.79 -6.91 -16.38
N CYS A 125 1.97 -7.39 -17.62
CA CYS A 125 1.12 -8.46 -18.14
C CYS A 125 1.34 -9.75 -17.35
N GLN A 126 2.60 -10.12 -17.11
CA GLN A 126 2.95 -11.29 -16.31
C GLN A 126 2.44 -11.15 -14.86
N PHE A 127 2.59 -9.97 -14.25
CA PHE A 127 2.02 -9.70 -12.92
C PHE A 127 0.51 -9.90 -12.89
N LEU A 128 -0.23 -9.35 -13.86
CA LEU A 128 -1.69 -9.44 -13.90
C LEU A 128 -2.17 -10.86 -14.13
N GLU A 129 -1.48 -11.65 -14.95
CA GLU A 129 -1.75 -13.06 -15.15
C GLU A 129 -1.57 -13.86 -13.85
N ASP A 130 -0.44 -13.68 -13.18
CA ASP A 130 -0.14 -14.41 -11.95
C ASP A 130 -1.05 -13.95 -10.78
N ALA A 131 -1.37 -12.66 -10.71
CA ALA A 131 -2.31 -12.09 -9.75
C ALA A 131 -3.76 -12.55 -9.98
N SER A 132 -4.12 -12.89 -11.22
CA SER A 132 -5.50 -13.27 -11.56
C SER A 132 -5.98 -14.49 -10.78
N GLY A 133 -5.11 -15.48 -10.56
CA GLY A 133 -5.44 -16.69 -9.79
C GLY A 133 -5.81 -16.36 -8.35
N ILE A 134 -5.02 -15.49 -7.71
CA ILE A 134 -5.22 -15.05 -6.33
C ILE A 134 -6.52 -14.23 -6.20
N VAL A 135 -6.78 -13.31 -7.13
CA VAL A 135 -7.99 -12.49 -7.11
C VAL A 135 -9.23 -13.34 -7.33
N LEU A 136 -9.22 -14.23 -8.32
CA LEU A 136 -10.36 -15.09 -8.66
C LEU A 136 -10.72 -16.03 -7.51
N GLU A 137 -9.71 -16.61 -6.85
CA GLU A 137 -9.92 -17.49 -5.69
C GLU A 137 -10.59 -16.75 -4.53
N ASN A 138 -10.14 -15.54 -4.22
CA ASN A 138 -10.75 -14.73 -3.17
C ASN A 138 -12.17 -14.27 -3.53
N VAL A 139 -12.42 -13.90 -4.79
CA VAL A 139 -13.77 -13.53 -5.25
C VAL A 139 -14.72 -14.74 -5.14
N ARG A 140 -14.28 -15.95 -5.50
CA ARG A 140 -15.09 -17.18 -5.34
C ARG A 140 -15.49 -17.41 -3.88
N LYS A 141 -14.54 -17.32 -2.94
CA LYS A 141 -14.83 -17.45 -1.50
C LYS A 141 -15.88 -16.46 -1.01
N VAL A 142 -15.90 -15.25 -1.56
CA VAL A 142 -16.91 -14.23 -1.22
C VAL A 142 -18.26 -14.56 -1.85
N MET A 143 -18.28 -15.05 -3.10
CA MET A 143 -19.50 -15.48 -3.79
C MET A 143 -20.17 -16.69 -3.14
N GLU A 144 -19.41 -17.59 -2.50
CA GLU A 144 -19.97 -18.70 -1.72
C GLU A 144 -20.80 -18.22 -0.52
N ARG A 145 -20.47 -17.03 0.02
CA ARG A 145 -21.13 -16.45 1.20
C ARG A 145 -22.22 -15.45 0.86
N HIS A 146 -22.22 -14.92 -0.36
CA HIS A 146 -23.09 -13.83 -0.77
C HIS A 146 -23.70 -14.08 -2.15
N THR A 147 -25.02 -13.93 -2.26
CA THR A 147 -25.78 -14.16 -3.51
C THR A 147 -25.43 -13.18 -4.64
N ASN A 148 -24.95 -11.98 -4.31
CA ASN A 148 -24.57 -10.96 -5.28
C ASN A 148 -23.32 -10.21 -4.80
N VAL A 149 -22.34 -10.04 -5.68
CA VAL A 149 -21.06 -9.38 -5.40
C VAL A 149 -20.76 -8.38 -6.50
N LYS A 150 -20.35 -7.15 -6.13
CA LYS A 150 -19.77 -6.17 -7.05
C LYS A 150 -18.28 -6.07 -6.75
N VAL A 151 -17.46 -6.48 -7.70
CA VAL A 151 -16.00 -6.37 -7.61
C VAL A 151 -15.58 -5.09 -8.34
N ASN A 152 -14.81 -4.23 -7.67
CA ASN A 152 -14.12 -3.11 -8.30
C ASN A 152 -12.62 -3.38 -8.18
N THR A 153 -11.86 -3.16 -9.25
CA THR A 153 -10.40 -3.37 -9.29
C THR A 153 -9.69 -2.07 -9.64
N LEU A 154 -8.53 -1.86 -9.03
CA LEU A 154 -7.63 -0.76 -9.33
C LEU A 154 -6.21 -1.30 -9.48
N PHE A 155 -5.52 -0.94 -10.55
CA PHE A 155 -4.12 -1.26 -10.76
C PHE A 155 -3.28 -0.03 -10.43
N ASN A 156 -2.32 -0.20 -9.52
CA ASN A 156 -1.34 0.82 -9.17
C ASN A 156 0.05 0.27 -9.55
N GLY A 157 0.72 0.90 -10.51
CA GLY A 157 2.06 0.53 -10.93
C GLY A 157 2.92 1.77 -11.13
N GLU A 158 4.18 1.69 -10.72
CA GLU A 158 5.20 2.70 -10.98
C GLU A 158 6.20 2.11 -11.99
N PHE A 159 6.48 2.87 -13.05
CA PHE A 159 7.32 2.44 -14.15
C PHE A 159 8.57 3.31 -14.20
N VAL A 160 9.74 2.68 -14.08
CA VAL A 160 11.03 3.37 -14.23
C VAL A 160 11.53 3.11 -15.64
N THR A 161 11.68 4.16 -16.43
CA THR A 161 12.44 4.11 -17.68
C THR A 161 13.91 4.37 -17.35
N SER A 162 14.80 3.46 -17.70
CA SER A 162 16.25 3.73 -17.65
C SER A 162 16.62 4.69 -18.78
N ASP A 163 17.22 5.83 -18.42
CA ASP A 163 17.83 6.80 -19.36
C ASP A 163 19.07 6.22 -20.08
#